data_AF-A0A2I1HVV2-F1
#
_entry.id   AF-A0A2I1HVV2-F1
#
_cell.length_a   1.000
_cell.length_b   1.000
_cell.length_c   1.000
_cell.angle_alpha   90.00
_cell.angle_beta   90.00
_cell.angle_gamma   90.00
#
_symmetry.space_group_name_H-M   'P 1'
#
loop_
_entity.id
_entity.type
_entity.pdbx_description
1 polymer ?
#
loop_
_entity_poly.entity_id
_entity_poly.type
_entity_poly.pdbx_seq_one_letter_code
_entity_poly.pdbx_strand_id
1 'polypeptide(L)'
;MKVRPEWLSDKQHELINRSGQRYVPTEKLILNLFDKDKYVVHRRNLQYYINQGMVLEHIYEAIKFEQSPWMKPYIIFNTEQRAKSKNDFEKDFYKLMNNSVFGKTMENLRKRQRVSVVQPLTHPKKYKKLTSDPAFKSRRIFTENLVAVHRRKTEVNLNRPTYIGMCVLDLSKLCMYQFYYDTLKAKYKDKVRLCYTDTDSLLVQIQTENINADLINMADQFDFSDYPIDHPIRQAIGEEKIAENTKVPGLFKDECNGAIIAEFIGLRPKMYSILK
;
A
#
# COMPACT_ATOMS: atom_id res chain seq x y z
N MET A 1 2.66 9.67 -14.29
CA MET A 1 2.48 10.80 -15.25
C MET A 1 3.65 11.78 -15.09
N LYS A 2 4.01 12.52 -16.14
CA LYS A 2 4.98 13.62 -16.00
C LYS A 2 4.28 14.78 -15.31
N VAL A 3 4.83 15.22 -14.17
CA VAL A 3 4.39 16.46 -13.52
C VAL A 3 4.65 17.60 -14.49
N ARG A 4 3.82 18.63 -14.50
CA ARG A 4 4.07 19.85 -15.26
C ARG A 4 4.48 20.99 -14.32
N PRO A 5 5.32 21.95 -14.75
CA PRO A 5 5.74 23.06 -13.92
C PRO A 5 4.58 23.81 -13.26
N GLU A 6 3.48 23.99 -13.99
CA GLU A 6 2.27 24.69 -13.52
C GLU A 6 1.50 23.98 -12.40
N TRP A 7 1.85 22.72 -12.08
CA TRP A 7 1.25 21.98 -10.98
C TRP A 7 2.05 22.09 -9.68
N LEU A 8 3.18 22.78 -9.71
CA LEU A 8 4.02 22.98 -8.53
C LEU A 8 3.43 24.09 -7.66
N SER A 9 3.58 23.94 -6.34
CA SER A 9 3.23 25.02 -5.42
C SER A 9 4.23 26.17 -5.49
N ASP A 10 3.82 27.37 -5.05
CA ASP A 10 4.71 28.54 -4.95
C ASP A 10 6.00 28.21 -4.18
N LYS A 11 5.88 27.40 -3.12
CA LYS A 11 7.03 26.95 -2.33
C LYS A 11 7.99 26.07 -3.13
N GLN A 12 7.47 25.19 -3.97
CA GLN A 12 8.28 24.34 -4.84
C GLN A 12 9.00 25.17 -5.91
N HIS A 13 8.33 26.16 -6.49
CA HIS A 13 8.95 27.12 -7.40
C HIS A 13 10.08 27.91 -6.73
N GLU A 14 9.85 28.40 -5.51
CA GLU A 14 10.87 29.08 -4.71
C GLU A 14 12.09 28.20 -4.46
N LEU A 15 11.88 26.93 -4.08
CA LEU A 15 12.97 25.98 -3.82
C LEU A 15 13.80 25.69 -5.07
N ILE A 16 13.15 25.56 -6.23
CA ILE A 16 13.85 25.37 -7.51
C ILE A 16 14.74 26.59 -7.80
N ASN A 17 14.18 27.80 -7.68
CA ASN A 17 14.92 29.04 -7.91
C ASN A 17 16.11 29.19 -6.96
N ARG A 18 15.94 28.90 -5.66
CA ARG A 18 17.01 28.96 -4.66
C ARG A 18 18.11 27.93 -4.90
N SER A 19 17.76 26.75 -5.41
CA SER A 19 18.72 25.66 -5.63
C SER A 19 19.66 25.88 -6.82
N GLY A 20 19.35 26.83 -7.71
CA GLY A 20 20.03 26.99 -9.00
C GLY A 20 19.82 25.83 -9.97
N GLN A 21 19.00 24.83 -9.62
CA GLN A 21 18.67 23.71 -10.48
C GLN A 21 17.52 24.07 -11.41
N ARG A 22 17.52 23.48 -12.61
CA ARG A 22 16.39 23.59 -13.55
C ARG A 22 15.36 22.53 -13.23
N TYR A 23 14.09 22.86 -13.49
CA TYR A 23 13.01 21.88 -13.47
C TYR A 23 13.27 20.78 -14.52
N VAL A 24 13.19 19.51 -14.11
CA VAL A 24 13.32 18.36 -15.01
C VAL A 24 12.01 17.56 -15.00
N PRO A 25 11.28 17.50 -16.13
CA PRO A 25 10.07 16.67 -16.24
C PRO A 25 10.39 15.21 -15.92
N THR A 26 9.86 14.74 -14.80
CA THR A 26 10.09 13.37 -14.32
C THR A 26 8.76 12.66 -14.18
N GLU A 27 8.70 11.40 -14.60
CA GLU A 27 7.52 10.58 -14.32
C GLU A 27 7.41 10.30 -12.83
N LYS A 28 6.27 10.68 -12.26
CA LYS A 28 5.94 10.42 -10.86
C LYS A 28 4.65 9.63 -10.78
N LEU A 29 4.59 8.75 -9.78
CA LEU A 29 3.36 8.13 -9.32
C LEU A 29 2.70 9.11 -8.35
N ILE A 30 1.66 9.79 -8.80
CA ILE A 30 0.92 10.78 -8.01
C ILE A 30 -0.57 10.52 -8.12
N LEU A 31 -1.28 10.75 -7.02
CA LEU A 31 -2.73 10.82 -7.04
C LEU A 31 -3.14 12.05 -7.86
N ASN A 32 -4.12 11.88 -8.73
CA ASN A 32 -4.65 12.97 -9.55
C ASN A 32 -6.11 12.67 -9.91
N LEU A 33 -6.88 13.74 -10.09
CA LEU A 33 -8.31 13.69 -10.41
C LEU A 33 -8.59 13.81 -11.91
N PHE A 34 -7.56 13.74 -12.76
CA PHE A 34 -7.74 13.76 -14.21
C PHE A 34 -8.47 12.53 -14.71
N ASP A 35 -9.06 12.66 -15.90
CA ASP A 35 -9.67 11.54 -16.61
C ASP A 35 -8.66 10.42 -16.83
N LYS A 36 -9.19 9.19 -16.80
CA LYS A 36 -8.40 7.98 -16.88
C LYS A 36 -8.67 7.27 -18.19
N ASP A 37 -7.71 7.36 -19.11
CA ASP A 37 -7.74 6.56 -20.35
C ASP A 37 -7.00 5.22 -20.16
N LYS A 38 -7.54 4.16 -20.77
CA LYS A 38 -7.01 2.78 -20.73
C LYS A 38 -6.65 2.30 -19.32
N TYR A 39 -7.43 2.72 -18.32
CA TYR A 39 -7.22 2.33 -16.93
C TYR A 39 -7.84 0.96 -16.66
N VAL A 40 -6.99 0.02 -16.24
CA VAL A 40 -7.43 -1.33 -15.88
C VAL A 40 -8.01 -1.29 -14.47
N VAL A 41 -9.27 -1.69 -14.31
CA VAL A 41 -10.01 -1.62 -13.05
C VAL A 41 -10.84 -2.87 -12.80
N HIS A 42 -10.92 -3.30 -11.55
CA HIS A 42 -11.77 -4.41 -11.15
C HIS A 42 -13.25 -4.03 -11.24
N ARG A 43 -14.11 -4.96 -11.67
CA ARG A 43 -15.56 -4.70 -11.86
C ARG A 43 -16.23 -4.04 -10.66
N ARG A 44 -15.92 -4.48 -9.43
CA ARG A 44 -16.52 -3.92 -8.19
C ARG A 44 -16.14 -2.45 -7.99
N ASN A 45 -14.91 -2.09 -8.31
CA ASN A 45 -14.43 -0.71 -8.23
C ASN A 45 -15.09 0.15 -9.30
N LEU A 46 -15.17 -0.34 -10.54
CA LEU A 46 -15.84 0.36 -11.62
C LEU A 46 -17.31 0.64 -11.29
N GLN A 47 -18.02 -0.36 -10.76
CA GLN A 47 -19.41 -0.17 -10.32
C GLN A 47 -19.52 0.90 -9.23
N TYR A 48 -18.60 0.86 -8.25
CA TYR A 48 -18.56 1.86 -7.19
C TYR A 48 -18.29 3.27 -7.73
N TYR A 49 -17.34 3.42 -8.65
CA TYR A 49 -17.03 4.70 -9.30
C TYR A 49 -18.23 5.29 -10.03
N ILE A 50 -18.94 4.47 -10.80
CA ILE A 50 -20.16 4.89 -11.50
C ILE A 50 -21.24 5.33 -10.50
N ASN A 51 -21.44 4.56 -9.43
CA ASN A 51 -22.41 4.90 -8.38
C ASN A 51 -22.06 6.22 -7.66
N GLN A 52 -20.77 6.53 -7.53
CA GLN A 52 -20.28 7.80 -6.97
C GLN A 52 -20.29 8.96 -8.00
N GLY A 53 -20.74 8.71 -9.24
CA GLY A 53 -20.94 9.74 -10.27
C GLY A 53 -19.84 9.84 -11.32
N MET A 54 -18.87 8.92 -11.36
CA MET A 54 -17.90 8.88 -12.48
C MET A 54 -18.58 8.41 -13.76
N VAL A 55 -18.29 9.08 -14.87
CA VAL A 55 -18.84 8.76 -16.18
C VAL A 55 -17.91 7.80 -16.91
N LEU A 56 -18.47 6.68 -17.38
CA LEU A 56 -17.75 5.72 -18.21
C LEU A 56 -17.96 6.05 -19.69
N GLU A 57 -16.90 6.46 -20.38
CA GLU A 57 -16.99 6.78 -21.82
C GLU A 57 -16.86 5.54 -22.71
N HIS A 58 -15.88 4.68 -22.43
CA HIS A 58 -15.57 3.55 -23.30
C HIS A 58 -14.98 2.35 -22.55
N ILE A 59 -15.34 1.13 -22.97
CA ILE A 59 -14.72 -0.13 -22.52
C ILE A 59 -13.94 -0.71 -23.70
N TYR A 60 -12.61 -0.70 -23.59
CA TYR A 60 -11.73 -1.26 -24.63
C TYR A 60 -11.68 -2.79 -24.60
N GLU A 61 -11.50 -3.37 -23.40
CA GLU A 61 -11.29 -4.80 -23.21
C GLU A 61 -11.90 -5.25 -21.87
N ALA A 62 -12.32 -6.51 -21.80
CA ALA A 62 -12.85 -7.11 -20.58
C ALA A 62 -12.35 -8.56 -20.42
N ILE A 63 -11.96 -8.92 -19.20
CA ILE A 63 -11.58 -10.28 -18.82
C ILE A 63 -12.63 -10.80 -17.83
N LYS A 64 -13.27 -11.92 -18.18
CA LYS A 64 -14.20 -12.64 -17.31
C LYS A 64 -13.47 -13.77 -16.61
N PHE A 65 -13.76 -13.97 -15.33
CA PHE A 65 -13.19 -15.04 -14.50
C PHE A 65 -14.19 -15.51 -13.46
N GLU A 66 -13.99 -16.75 -12.98
CA GLU A 66 -14.70 -17.30 -11.85
C GLU A 66 -14.02 -16.93 -10.53
N GLN A 67 -14.81 -16.79 -9.47
CA GLN A 67 -14.33 -16.39 -8.16
C GLN A 67 -14.65 -17.48 -7.15
N SER A 68 -13.67 -17.80 -6.30
CA SER A 68 -13.85 -18.68 -5.15
C SER A 68 -13.05 -18.15 -3.97
N PRO A 69 -13.48 -18.43 -2.72
CA PRO A 69 -12.74 -18.04 -1.53
C PRO A 69 -11.58 -19.00 -1.24
N TRP A 70 -10.79 -19.36 -2.25
CA TRP A 70 -9.74 -20.39 -2.15
C TRP A 70 -8.65 -20.05 -1.11
N MET A 71 -8.39 -18.77 -0.85
CA MET A 71 -7.48 -18.33 0.21
C MET A 71 -8.11 -18.24 1.61
N LYS A 72 -9.44 -18.32 1.74
CA LYS A 72 -10.14 -18.07 2.99
C LYS A 72 -9.62 -18.95 4.14
N PRO A 73 -9.44 -20.28 3.98
CA PRO A 73 -8.92 -21.12 5.07
C PRO A 73 -7.53 -20.69 5.53
N TYR A 74 -6.65 -20.32 4.59
CA TYR A 74 -5.29 -19.88 4.89
C TYR A 74 -5.26 -18.53 5.63
N ILE A 75 -6.05 -17.56 5.16
CA ILE A 75 -6.14 -16.24 5.80
C ILE A 75 -6.74 -16.35 7.20
N ILE A 76 -7.82 -17.13 7.37
CA ILE A 76 -8.45 -17.36 8.68
C ILE A 76 -7.44 -17.98 9.64
N PHE A 77 -6.78 -19.07 9.24
CA PHE A 77 -5.76 -19.72 10.06
C PHE A 77 -4.68 -18.74 10.53
N ASN A 78 -4.07 -17.98 9.61
CA ASN A 78 -3.02 -17.02 10.00
C ASN A 78 -3.56 -15.89 10.88
N THR A 79 -4.81 -15.47 10.69
CA THR A 79 -5.44 -14.41 11.50
C THR A 79 -5.71 -14.89 12.92
N GLU A 80 -6.24 -16.09 13.07
CA GLU A 80 -6.46 -16.72 14.38
C GLU A 80 -5.14 -16.95 15.12
N GLN A 81 -4.12 -17.45 14.41
CA GLN A 81 -2.81 -17.65 15.01
C GLN A 81 -2.18 -16.31 15.43
N ARG A 82 -2.31 -15.28 14.60
CA ARG A 82 -1.85 -13.92 14.92
C ARG A 82 -2.56 -13.35 16.15
N ALA A 83 -3.85 -13.61 16.32
CA ALA A 83 -4.61 -13.17 17.49
C ALA A 83 -4.18 -13.91 18.78
N LYS A 84 -3.82 -15.19 18.67
CA LYS A 84 -3.34 -16.02 19.80
C LYS A 84 -1.89 -15.73 20.19
N SER A 85 -1.09 -15.17 19.29
CA SER A 85 0.34 -14.91 19.52
C SER A 85 0.58 -13.88 20.63
N LYS A 86 1.47 -14.22 21.56
CA LYS A 86 1.80 -13.38 22.72
C LYS A 86 2.98 -12.45 22.47
N ASN A 87 3.87 -12.81 21.55
CA ASN A 87 5.06 -12.04 21.23
C ASN A 87 4.92 -11.35 19.86
N ASP A 88 5.66 -10.25 19.69
CA ASP A 88 5.59 -9.44 18.47
C ASP A 88 6.17 -10.17 17.25
N PHE A 89 7.18 -11.02 17.46
CA PHE A 89 7.78 -11.82 16.39
C PHE A 89 6.77 -12.73 15.69
N GLU A 90 5.98 -13.50 16.44
CA GLU A 90 4.97 -14.40 15.88
C GLU A 90 3.83 -13.62 15.24
N LYS A 91 3.40 -12.51 15.86
CA LYS A 91 2.39 -11.63 15.28
C LYS A 91 2.83 -11.12 13.91
N ASP A 92 4.09 -10.70 13.79
CA ASP A 92 4.68 -10.24 12.53
C ASP A 92 4.90 -11.39 11.54
N PHE A 93 5.24 -12.58 12.01
CA PHE A 93 5.37 -13.78 11.17
C PHE A 93 4.04 -14.10 10.48
N TYR A 94 2.95 -14.25 11.23
CA TYR A 94 1.63 -14.57 10.63
C TYR A 94 1.09 -13.43 9.75
N LYS A 95 1.38 -12.17 10.11
CA LYS A 95 1.11 -11.01 9.24
C LYS A 95 1.88 -11.10 7.92
N LEU A 96 3.17 -11.44 7.99
CA LEU A 96 4.02 -11.60 6.81
C LEU A 96 3.55 -12.75 5.93
N MET A 97 3.11 -13.87 6.50
CA MET A 97 2.59 -15.01 5.75
C MET A 97 1.42 -14.59 4.84
N ASN A 98 0.46 -13.82 5.36
CA ASN A 98 -0.64 -13.25 4.56
C ASN A 98 -0.13 -12.27 3.50
N ASN A 99 0.72 -11.30 3.89
CA ASN A 99 1.22 -10.27 2.97
C ASN A 99 2.14 -10.82 1.87
N SER A 100 2.86 -11.90 2.15
CA SER A 100 3.82 -12.51 1.24
C SER A 100 3.13 -13.14 0.03
N VAL A 101 1.91 -13.68 0.19
CA VAL A 101 1.14 -14.23 -0.92
C VAL A 101 0.86 -13.14 -1.94
N PHE A 102 0.36 -11.98 -1.50
CA PHE A 102 0.14 -10.83 -2.36
C PHE A 102 1.44 -10.36 -3.05
N GLY A 103 2.53 -10.20 -2.29
CA GLY A 103 3.82 -9.81 -2.86
C GLY A 103 4.32 -10.81 -3.90
N LYS A 104 4.02 -12.09 -3.71
CA LYS A 104 4.40 -13.16 -4.63
C LYS A 104 3.58 -13.15 -5.91
N THR A 105 2.28 -12.87 -5.86
CA THR A 105 1.44 -12.82 -7.06
C THR A 105 1.80 -11.65 -7.97
N MET A 106 2.27 -10.53 -7.40
CA MET A 106 2.73 -9.34 -8.12
C MET A 106 4.21 -9.36 -8.53
N GLU A 107 4.92 -10.48 -8.30
CA GLU A 107 6.36 -10.55 -8.55
C GLU A 107 6.68 -10.38 -10.05
N ASN A 108 7.45 -9.33 -10.38
CA ASN A 108 7.94 -9.12 -11.74
C ASN A 108 9.18 -9.98 -12.03
N LEU A 109 8.94 -11.16 -12.60
CA LEU A 109 10.00 -12.12 -12.96
C LEU A 109 11.00 -11.58 -13.99
N ARG A 110 10.61 -10.60 -14.82
CA ARG A 110 11.50 -9.98 -15.83
C ARG A 110 12.59 -9.13 -15.21
N LYS A 111 12.39 -8.63 -13.98
CA LYS A 111 13.41 -7.87 -13.23
C LYS A 111 14.45 -8.77 -12.55
N ARG A 112 14.23 -10.09 -12.48
CA ARG A 112 15.19 -11.03 -11.88
C ARG A 112 16.48 -11.08 -12.69
N GLN A 113 17.61 -11.10 -11.99
CA GLN A 113 18.93 -11.16 -12.60
C GLN A 113 19.67 -12.41 -12.14
N ARG A 114 20.56 -12.94 -12.99
CA ARG A 114 21.51 -13.97 -12.58
C ARG A 114 22.73 -13.26 -12.02
N VAL A 115 23.05 -13.50 -10.76
CA VAL A 115 24.27 -12.99 -10.12
C VAL A 115 25.22 -14.16 -9.93
N SER A 116 26.46 -14.01 -10.37
CA SER A 116 27.50 -14.99 -10.17
C SER A 116 28.67 -14.33 -9.45
N VAL A 117 28.99 -14.79 -8.25
CA VAL A 117 30.17 -14.35 -7.51
C VAL A 117 31.35 -15.20 -7.98
N VAL A 118 32.43 -14.53 -8.38
CA VAL A 118 33.63 -15.18 -8.91
C VAL A 118 34.86 -14.49 -8.36
N GLN A 119 35.91 -15.28 -8.19
CA GLN A 119 37.24 -14.81 -7.82
C GLN A 119 38.09 -14.69 -9.09
N PRO A 120 38.31 -13.49 -9.66
CA PRO A 120 38.95 -13.35 -10.96
C PRO A 120 40.41 -13.83 -11.02
N LEU A 121 41.18 -13.65 -9.94
CA LEU A 121 42.59 -14.07 -9.87
C LEU A 121 42.68 -15.59 -9.73
N THR A 122 41.81 -16.20 -8.92
CA THR A 122 41.77 -17.66 -8.76
C THR A 122 41.16 -18.37 -9.98
N HIS A 123 40.13 -17.77 -10.61
CA HIS A 123 39.35 -18.38 -11.68
C HIS A 123 39.19 -17.46 -12.91
N PRO A 124 40.29 -17.07 -13.58
CA PRO A 124 40.26 -16.07 -14.65
C PRO A 124 39.43 -16.51 -15.86
N LYS A 125 39.46 -17.81 -16.22
CA LYS A 125 38.65 -18.36 -17.31
C LYS A 125 37.14 -18.23 -17.05
N LYS A 126 36.70 -18.49 -15.82
CA LYS A 126 35.29 -18.36 -15.42
C LYS A 126 34.85 -16.90 -15.45
N TYR A 127 35.68 -16.00 -14.94
CA TYR A 127 35.41 -14.57 -14.99
C TYR A 127 35.27 -14.08 -16.43
N LYS A 128 36.23 -14.39 -17.31
CA LYS A 128 36.20 -14.03 -18.73
C LYS A 128 34.94 -14.57 -19.42
N LYS A 129 34.59 -15.85 -19.21
CA LYS A 129 33.36 -16.45 -19.74
C LYS A 129 32.11 -15.68 -19.32
N LEU A 130 32.02 -15.28 -18.05
CA LEU A 130 30.86 -14.56 -17.51
C LEU A 130 30.76 -13.12 -18.01
N THR A 131 31.88 -12.45 -18.25
CA THR A 131 31.92 -11.07 -18.78
C THR A 131 31.74 -11.00 -20.29
N SER A 132 32.10 -12.07 -21.01
CA SER A 132 31.90 -12.19 -22.46
C SER A 132 30.52 -12.76 -22.84
N ASP A 133 29.72 -13.17 -21.85
CA ASP A 133 28.35 -13.65 -22.05
C ASP A 133 27.48 -12.51 -22.62
N PRO A 134 26.73 -12.70 -23.72
CA PRO A 134 25.83 -11.67 -24.27
C PRO A 134 24.77 -11.17 -23.28
N ALA A 135 24.44 -11.99 -22.26
CA ALA A 135 23.53 -11.59 -21.19
C ALA A 135 24.20 -10.71 -20.12
N PHE A 136 25.50 -10.42 -20.22
CA PHE A 136 26.22 -9.54 -19.31
C PHE A 136 25.54 -8.16 -19.23
N LYS A 137 25.33 -7.68 -18.00
CA LYS A 137 24.74 -6.36 -17.74
C LYS A 137 25.72 -5.44 -17.03
N SER A 138 26.31 -5.93 -15.95
CA SER A 138 27.21 -5.13 -15.11
C SER A 138 28.05 -6.04 -14.22
N ARG A 139 29.05 -5.47 -13.56
CA ARG A 139 29.79 -6.12 -12.47
C ARG A 139 29.87 -5.21 -11.26
N ARG A 140 29.89 -5.80 -10.06
CA ARG A 140 30.20 -5.12 -8.81
C ARG A 140 31.45 -5.75 -8.23
N ILE A 141 32.49 -4.94 -8.07
CA ILE A 141 33.78 -5.37 -7.51
C ILE A 141 33.69 -5.15 -6.00
N PHE A 142 33.96 -6.19 -5.22
CA PHE A 142 34.07 -6.09 -3.76
C PHE A 142 35.54 -5.99 -3.35
N THR A 143 36.38 -6.83 -3.94
CA THR A 143 37.84 -6.80 -3.82
C THR A 143 38.47 -7.21 -5.16
N GLU A 144 39.80 -7.11 -5.28
CA GLU A 144 40.53 -7.51 -6.49
C GLU A 144 40.25 -8.96 -6.90
N ASN A 145 40.08 -9.85 -5.91
CA ASN A 145 39.77 -11.26 -6.13
C ASN A 145 38.31 -11.63 -5.79
N LEU A 146 37.37 -10.69 -5.74
CA LEU A 146 35.96 -10.97 -5.48
C LEU A 146 35.03 -10.03 -6.24
N VAL A 147 34.36 -10.56 -7.25
CA VAL A 147 33.50 -9.78 -8.16
C VAL A 147 32.16 -10.49 -8.34
N ALA A 148 31.07 -9.74 -8.17
CA ALA A 148 29.73 -10.17 -8.60
C ALA A 148 29.50 -9.75 -10.05
N VAL A 149 29.29 -10.72 -10.93
CA VAL A 149 28.90 -10.49 -12.32
C VAL A 149 27.38 -10.61 -12.44
N HIS A 150 26.74 -9.54 -12.89
CA HIS A 150 25.30 -9.44 -13.06
C HIS A 150 24.95 -9.70 -14.52
N ARG A 151 24.09 -10.69 -14.76
CA ARG A 151 23.61 -11.08 -16.09
C ARG A 151 22.08 -11.03 -16.14
N ARG A 152 21.54 -10.73 -17.31
CA ARG A 152 20.11 -10.83 -17.61
C ARG A 152 19.68 -12.30 -17.63
N LYS A 153 18.42 -12.58 -17.33
CA LYS A 153 17.83 -13.86 -17.69
C LYS A 153 17.45 -13.81 -19.16
N THR A 154 17.95 -14.76 -19.95
CA THR A 154 17.63 -14.92 -21.37
C THR A 154 16.23 -15.48 -21.59
N GLU A 155 15.78 -16.32 -20.65
CA GLU A 155 14.44 -16.92 -20.65
C GLU A 155 13.73 -16.65 -19.32
N VAL A 156 12.45 -16.31 -19.41
CA VAL A 156 11.60 -16.00 -18.25
C VAL A 156 10.26 -16.71 -18.43
N ASN A 157 9.98 -17.70 -17.59
CA ASN A 157 8.66 -18.30 -17.48
C ASN A 157 7.74 -17.39 -16.65
N LEU A 158 6.65 -16.90 -17.23
CA LEU A 158 5.68 -16.02 -16.57
C LEU A 158 4.63 -16.82 -15.79
N ASN A 159 5.04 -17.41 -14.68
CA ASN A 159 4.21 -18.27 -13.84
C ASN A 159 3.72 -17.58 -12.55
N ARG A 160 3.50 -16.26 -12.61
CA ARG A 160 2.94 -15.50 -11.48
C ARG A 160 1.52 -15.07 -11.82
N PRO A 161 0.53 -15.37 -10.96
CA PRO A 161 -0.86 -15.01 -11.20
C PRO A 161 -1.09 -13.53 -10.88
N THR A 162 -0.54 -12.65 -11.71
CA THR A 162 -0.54 -11.18 -11.49
C THR A 162 -1.95 -10.57 -11.41
N TYR A 163 -2.93 -11.20 -12.05
CA TYR A 163 -4.34 -10.82 -11.94
C TYR A 163 -4.86 -10.89 -10.50
N ILE A 164 -4.39 -11.84 -9.68
CA ILE A 164 -4.78 -11.92 -8.26
C ILE A 164 -4.31 -10.67 -7.52
N GLY A 165 -3.07 -10.27 -7.72
CA GLY A 165 -2.53 -9.08 -7.08
C GLY A 165 -3.22 -7.79 -7.54
N MET A 166 -3.58 -7.70 -8.82
CA MET A 166 -4.40 -6.59 -9.32
C MET A 166 -5.76 -6.53 -8.62
N CYS A 167 -6.47 -7.67 -8.52
CA CYS A 167 -7.76 -7.74 -7.83
C CYS A 167 -7.63 -7.36 -6.35
N VAL A 168 -6.61 -7.86 -5.64
CA VAL A 168 -6.38 -7.51 -4.23
C VAL A 168 -6.17 -6.01 -4.07
N LEU A 169 -5.32 -5.38 -4.89
CA LEU A 169 -5.07 -3.93 -4.82
C LEU A 169 -6.34 -3.11 -5.05
N ASP A 170 -7.15 -3.48 -6.03
CA ASP A 170 -8.37 -2.74 -6.34
C ASP A 170 -9.43 -2.94 -5.25
N LEU A 171 -9.63 -4.17 -4.75
CA LEU A 171 -10.55 -4.40 -3.64
C LEU A 171 -10.10 -3.69 -2.35
N SER A 172 -8.80 -3.59 -2.10
CA SER A 172 -8.28 -2.76 -1.00
C SER A 172 -8.60 -1.28 -1.19
N LYS A 173 -8.46 -0.72 -2.40
CA LYS A 173 -8.90 0.67 -2.68
C LYS A 173 -10.40 0.84 -2.43
N LEU A 174 -11.21 -0.14 -2.83
CA LEU A 174 -12.65 -0.09 -2.63
C LEU A 174 -12.99 -0.02 -1.14
N CYS A 175 -12.36 -0.85 -0.30
CA CYS A 175 -12.52 -0.79 1.16
C CYS A 175 -12.20 0.60 1.72
N MET A 176 -11.08 1.19 1.31
CA MET A 176 -10.70 2.56 1.72
C MET A 176 -11.71 3.61 1.26
N TYR A 177 -12.20 3.51 0.02
CA TYR A 177 -13.16 4.46 -0.52
C TYR A 177 -14.52 4.36 0.15
N GLN A 178 -15.02 3.14 0.37
CA GLN A 178 -16.29 2.93 1.06
C GLN A 178 -16.23 3.51 2.48
N PHE A 179 -15.14 3.27 3.21
CA PHE A 179 -14.99 3.84 4.54
C PHE A 179 -14.94 5.39 4.50
N TYR A 180 -14.17 5.97 3.59
CA TYR A 180 -14.09 7.43 3.52
C TYR A 180 -15.40 8.08 3.04
N TYR A 181 -15.97 7.64 1.92
CA TYR A 181 -17.12 8.29 1.30
C TYR A 181 -18.45 7.84 1.91
N ASP A 182 -18.63 6.54 2.12
CA ASP A 182 -19.92 5.99 2.56
C ASP A 182 -20.08 6.08 4.09
N THR A 183 -18.98 6.06 4.85
CA THR A 183 -19.01 6.20 6.33
C THR A 183 -18.67 7.62 6.77
N LEU A 184 -17.43 8.07 6.57
CA LEU A 184 -16.97 9.35 7.12
C LEU A 184 -17.64 10.56 6.45
N LYS A 185 -17.65 10.61 5.10
CA LYS A 185 -18.20 11.74 4.34
C LYS A 185 -19.71 11.79 4.45
N ALA A 186 -20.41 10.65 4.47
CA ALA A 186 -21.84 10.60 4.72
C ALA A 186 -22.21 11.16 6.10
N LYS A 187 -21.46 10.78 7.15
CA LYS A 187 -21.70 11.22 8.53
C LYS A 187 -21.38 12.70 8.75
N TYR A 188 -20.18 13.12 8.38
CA TYR A 188 -19.68 14.47 8.72
C TYR A 188 -19.88 15.51 7.62
N LYS A 189 -20.20 15.10 6.38
CA LYS A 189 -20.36 16.01 5.23
C LYS A 189 -19.14 16.92 5.07
N ASP A 190 -19.31 18.23 5.17
CA ASP A 190 -18.22 19.21 5.02
C ASP A 190 -17.35 19.33 6.28
N LYS A 191 -17.76 18.72 7.40
CA LYS A 191 -17.01 18.68 8.66
C LYS A 191 -15.92 17.62 8.69
N VAL A 192 -15.68 16.90 7.59
CA VAL A 192 -14.53 15.99 7.44
C VAL A 192 -13.66 16.40 6.26
N ARG A 193 -12.36 16.45 6.52
CA ARG A 193 -11.33 16.73 5.52
C ARG A 193 -10.27 15.62 5.53
N LEU A 194 -9.97 15.07 4.36
CA LEU A 194 -8.83 14.18 4.19
C LEU A 194 -7.55 15.01 4.11
N CYS A 195 -6.66 14.83 5.07
CA CYS A 195 -5.39 15.56 5.16
C CYS A 195 -4.25 14.78 4.53
N TYR A 196 -4.22 13.46 4.70
CA TYR A 196 -3.17 12.58 4.16
C TYR A 196 -3.66 11.14 4.05
N THR A 197 -3.04 10.37 3.15
CA THR A 197 -3.26 8.93 3.03
C THR A 197 -1.99 8.23 2.53
N ASP A 198 -1.68 7.07 3.10
CA ASP A 198 -0.68 6.13 2.56
C ASP A 198 -1.24 4.71 2.61
N THR A 199 -1.50 4.15 1.43
CA THR A 199 -1.95 2.76 1.21
C THR A 199 -3.27 2.39 1.90
N ASP A 200 -3.23 2.09 3.19
CA ASP A 200 -4.32 1.59 4.05
C ASP A 200 -4.60 2.51 5.25
N SER A 201 -4.06 3.73 5.24
CA SER A 201 -4.27 4.74 6.28
C SER A 201 -4.96 6.00 5.75
N LEU A 202 -5.78 6.61 6.61
CA LEU A 202 -6.38 7.93 6.40
C LEU A 202 -6.04 8.81 7.60
N LEU A 203 -5.45 9.96 7.34
CA LEU A 203 -5.36 11.05 8.32
C LEU A 203 -6.45 12.06 7.97
N VAL A 204 -7.43 12.17 8.85
CA VAL A 204 -8.62 12.99 8.66
C VAL A 204 -8.73 14.04 9.75
N GLN A 205 -9.12 15.25 9.38
CA GLN A 205 -9.59 16.26 10.31
C GLN A 205 -11.11 16.17 10.37
N ILE A 206 -11.65 15.98 11.58
CA ILE A 206 -13.09 15.87 11.83
C ILE A 206 -13.49 16.98 12.80
N GLN A 207 -14.54 17.71 12.47
CA GLN A 207 -15.21 18.65 13.38
C GLN A 207 -16.49 17.99 13.92
N THR A 208 -16.49 17.64 15.19
CA THR A 208 -17.63 17.03 15.88
C THR A 208 -17.69 17.49 17.34
N GLU A 209 -18.86 17.41 17.95
CA GLU A 209 -19.05 17.72 19.37
C GLU A 209 -18.44 16.64 20.27
N ASN A 210 -18.57 15.36 19.87
CA ASN A 210 -18.09 14.23 20.65
C ASN A 210 -17.63 13.07 19.76
N ILE A 211 -16.32 13.03 19.50
CA ILE A 211 -15.71 11.97 18.67
C ILE A 211 -15.84 10.58 19.30
N ASN A 212 -15.86 10.49 20.64
CA ASN A 212 -15.99 9.19 21.32
C ASN A 212 -17.37 8.58 21.09
N ALA A 213 -18.43 9.38 21.25
CA ALA A 213 -19.80 8.95 20.93
C ALA A 213 -19.91 8.54 19.45
N ASP A 214 -19.25 9.27 18.56
CA ASP A 214 -19.26 8.96 17.15
C ASP A 214 -18.59 7.64 16.81
N LEU A 215 -17.46 7.32 17.44
CA LEU A 215 -16.73 6.08 17.27
C LEU A 215 -17.47 4.89 17.88
N ILE A 216 -18.13 5.06 19.02
CA ILE A 216 -19.02 4.04 19.62
C ILE A 216 -20.15 3.68 18.64
N ASN A 217 -20.81 4.69 18.06
CA ASN A 217 -21.87 4.48 17.07
C ASN A 217 -21.38 3.82 15.77
N MET A 218 -20.07 3.85 15.50
CA MET A 218 -19.45 3.23 14.33
C MET A 218 -18.62 2.00 14.71
N ALA A 219 -18.81 1.41 15.90
CA ALA A 219 -17.93 0.37 16.42
C ALA A 219 -17.75 -0.83 15.47
N ASP A 220 -18.76 -1.16 14.67
CA ASP A 220 -18.69 -2.21 13.65
C ASP A 220 -17.62 -1.98 12.57
N GLN A 221 -17.14 -0.74 12.42
CA GLN A 221 -16.12 -0.37 11.44
C GLN A 221 -14.70 -0.39 12.03
N PHE A 222 -14.55 -0.60 13.35
CA PHE A 222 -13.29 -0.40 14.05
C PHE A 222 -12.85 -1.57 14.92
N ASP A 223 -11.53 -1.81 14.93
CA ASP A 223 -10.82 -2.62 15.91
C ASP A 223 -10.21 -1.69 16.99
N PHE A 224 -10.81 -1.70 18.18
CA PHE A 224 -10.34 -0.94 19.35
C PHE A 224 -9.53 -1.81 20.33
N SER A 225 -9.05 -2.99 19.93
CA SER A 225 -8.33 -3.92 20.83
C SER A 225 -7.10 -3.31 21.50
N ASP A 226 -6.48 -2.34 20.83
CA ASP A 226 -5.24 -1.71 21.25
C ASP A 226 -5.47 -0.50 22.18
N TYR A 227 -6.73 -0.17 22.49
CA TYR A 227 -7.07 0.91 23.43
C TYR A 227 -6.86 0.48 24.89
N PRO A 228 -6.50 1.42 25.78
CA PRO A 228 -6.46 1.17 27.23
C PRO A 228 -7.77 0.57 27.74
N ILE A 229 -7.68 -0.34 28.72
CA ILE A 229 -8.85 -1.06 29.28
C ILE A 229 -9.85 -0.08 29.91
N ASP A 230 -9.35 1.00 30.48
CA ASP A 230 -10.10 2.10 31.10
C ASP A 230 -10.59 3.14 30.10
N HIS A 231 -10.31 3.00 28.79
CA HIS A 231 -10.71 3.98 27.80
C HIS A 231 -12.26 4.01 27.64
N PRO A 232 -12.91 5.19 27.63
CA PRO A 232 -14.37 5.31 27.60
C PRO A 232 -15.05 4.54 26.46
N ILE A 233 -14.49 4.59 25.25
CA ILE A 233 -15.01 3.84 24.09
C ILE A 233 -15.00 2.34 24.34
N ARG A 234 -13.90 1.79 24.85
CA ARG A 234 -13.75 0.34 25.10
C ARG A 234 -14.74 -0.12 26.17
N GLN A 235 -14.90 0.65 27.24
CA GLN A 235 -15.89 0.38 28.28
C GLN A 235 -17.33 0.42 27.73
N ALA A 236 -17.63 1.38 26.85
CA ALA A 236 -18.97 1.55 26.29
C ALA A 236 -19.39 0.42 25.32
N ILE A 237 -18.47 -0.08 24.49
CA ILE A 237 -18.77 -1.14 23.51
C ILE A 237 -18.65 -2.55 24.10
N GLY A 238 -17.93 -2.70 25.22
CA GLY A 238 -17.76 -3.96 25.94
C GLY A 238 -16.72 -4.92 25.32
N GLU A 239 -16.20 -5.83 26.15
CA GLU A 239 -15.15 -6.78 25.77
C GLU A 239 -15.60 -7.80 24.72
N GLU A 240 -16.90 -8.11 24.65
CA GLU A 240 -17.44 -8.99 23.62
C GLU A 240 -17.26 -8.38 22.22
N LYS A 241 -17.57 -7.09 22.06
CA LYS A 241 -17.41 -6.39 20.78
C LYS A 241 -15.95 -6.23 20.40
N ILE A 242 -15.08 -5.97 21.38
CA ILE A 242 -13.62 -5.94 21.17
C ILE A 242 -13.14 -7.29 20.64
N ALA A 243 -13.53 -8.39 21.27
CA ALA A 243 -13.12 -9.73 20.86
C ALA A 243 -13.62 -10.08 19.45
N GLU A 244 -14.85 -9.67 19.10
CA GLU A 244 -15.41 -9.85 17.76
C GLU A 244 -14.57 -9.14 16.68
N ASN A 245 -14.15 -7.89 16.94
CA ASN A 245 -13.48 -7.04 15.96
C ASN A 245 -11.95 -7.20 15.92
N THR A 246 -11.35 -7.82 16.94
CA THR A 246 -9.90 -7.91 17.10
C THR A 246 -9.25 -8.61 15.89
N LYS A 247 -8.40 -7.87 15.18
CA LYS A 247 -7.64 -8.31 13.99
C LYS A 247 -8.51 -8.85 12.84
N VAL A 248 -9.79 -8.49 12.78
CA VAL A 248 -10.67 -8.81 11.66
C VAL A 248 -10.24 -8.02 10.41
N PRO A 249 -10.00 -8.68 9.26
CA PRO A 249 -9.62 -7.98 8.03
C PRO A 249 -10.70 -7.02 7.55
N GLY A 250 -10.30 -5.78 7.22
CA GLY A 250 -11.19 -4.75 6.68
C GLY A 250 -11.75 -3.77 7.72
N LEU A 251 -11.54 -4.03 9.02
CA LEU A 251 -11.81 -3.05 10.07
C LEU A 251 -10.66 -2.07 10.22
N PHE A 252 -10.99 -0.85 10.62
CA PHE A 252 -10.04 0.24 10.83
C PHE A 252 -9.57 0.29 12.27
N LYS A 253 -8.36 0.76 12.50
CA LYS A 253 -7.83 1.02 13.84
C LYS A 253 -7.45 2.49 13.95
N ASP A 254 -7.59 3.08 15.12
CA ASP A 254 -6.95 4.35 15.42
C ASP A 254 -5.49 4.09 15.82
N GLU A 255 -4.55 4.52 14.99
CA GLU A 255 -3.11 4.35 15.24
C GLU A 255 -2.58 5.22 16.40
N CYS A 256 -3.39 6.14 16.91
CA CYS A 256 -3.06 6.94 18.08
C CYS A 256 -3.66 6.38 19.38
N ASN A 257 -4.39 5.27 19.33
CA ASN A 257 -4.98 4.60 20.50
C ASN A 257 -5.75 5.57 21.42
N GLY A 258 -6.53 6.47 20.84
CA GLY A 258 -7.32 7.48 21.55
C GLY A 258 -6.63 8.84 21.75
N ALA A 259 -5.33 8.96 21.47
CA ALA A 259 -4.64 10.25 21.53
C ALA A 259 -5.05 11.15 20.35
N ILE A 260 -5.51 12.36 20.66
CA ILE A 260 -5.94 13.34 19.65
C ILE A 260 -4.72 14.00 19.01
N ILE A 261 -4.65 14.00 17.68
CA ILE A 261 -3.59 14.69 16.95
C ILE A 261 -3.84 16.20 17.03
N ALA A 262 -2.95 16.93 17.71
CA ALA A 262 -2.99 18.38 17.83
C ALA A 262 -2.57 19.09 16.54
N GLU A 263 -1.51 18.60 15.89
CA GLU A 263 -0.97 19.21 14.66
C GLU A 263 -0.52 18.16 13.64
N PHE A 264 -0.61 18.52 12.36
CA PHE A 264 -0.15 17.69 11.24
C PHE A 264 0.54 18.55 10.18
N ILE A 265 1.69 18.09 9.70
CA ILE A 265 2.36 18.65 8.52
C ILE A 265 2.74 17.54 7.54
N GLY A 266 2.27 17.65 6.30
CA GLY A 266 2.61 16.75 5.20
C GLY A 266 3.34 17.47 4.08
N LEU A 267 4.61 17.12 3.82
CA LEU A 267 5.43 17.80 2.82
C LEU A 267 5.40 17.10 1.46
N ARG A 268 5.41 15.77 1.46
CA ARG A 268 5.33 14.92 0.26
C ARG A 268 4.89 13.50 0.65
N PRO A 269 4.54 12.62 -0.31
CA PRO A 269 4.27 11.22 0.00
C PRO A 269 5.38 10.59 0.84
N LYS A 270 5.00 9.94 1.94
CA LYS A 270 5.89 9.30 2.92
C LYS A 270 6.85 10.25 3.65
N MET A 271 6.47 11.53 3.77
CA MET A 271 7.21 12.54 4.53
C MET A 271 6.23 13.50 5.19
N TYR A 272 5.92 13.21 6.45
CA TYR A 272 5.00 13.97 7.28
C TYR A 272 5.41 13.87 8.74
N SER A 273 4.83 14.74 9.57
CA SER A 273 4.96 14.72 11.02
C SER A 273 3.60 15.01 11.67
N ILE A 274 3.39 14.43 12.85
CA ILE A 274 2.21 14.64 13.69
C ILE A 274 2.66 15.00 15.09
N LEU A 275 1.92 15.91 15.72
CA LEU A 275 2.00 16.19 17.15
C LEU A 275 0.76 15.57 17.80
N LYS A 276 0.97 14.70 18.78
CA LYS A 276 -0.08 14.06 19.58
C LYS A 276 -0.12 14.67 20.97
#